data_AF-G0SBF0-F1
#
_entry.id   AF-G0SBF0-F1
#
_cell.length_a   1.000
_cell.length_b   1.000
_cell.length_c   1.000
_cell.angle_alpha   90.00
_cell.angle_beta   90.00
_cell.angle_gamma   90.00
#
_symmetry.space_group_name_H-M   'P 1'
#
loop_
_entity.id
_entity.type
_entity.pdbx_description
1 polymer ?
#
loop_
_entity_poly.entity_id
_entity_poly.type
_entity_poly.pdbx_seq_one_letter_code
_entity_poly.pdbx_strand_id
1 'polypeptide(L)'
;MVLLQTIFEVLTTKIFIILPAICALLLSYYGLNNAFRLIHLAKIPLAEKISREKQHQAFLTNARALAIQRYSQFKNRVYRIFTYRRYPIIVLPLSELKFLRTLPDTVLSFDDAIAEDLYARYTGMVVGHHIIQHSVKTRLTPSLPRLNPLIAMEVADALEKELATNVFFDLAANPHHLPTLRSEIQSVLACHNNEYTTQALQSLKNLDSLLKESSRLHPPGIGAFTRKVLTPFTLPSGQTIPSGVFIEVPQYATNRDPEIFPNPDEFDPWRFAREREKAREKGLAEEAAQNQFVSVSPHGLTFGYGRHACPGRFFAANEIKMIVAQVVMGWELKMPDGVQGRWEDLCLGAGIVPDPTKSILMKRFRA
;
A
#
# COMPACT_ATOMS: atom_id res chain seq x y z
N MET A 1 43.64 44.66 -9.60
CA MET A 1 43.64 44.50 -11.08
C MET A 1 44.49 43.31 -11.52
N VAL A 2 45.77 43.25 -11.15
CA VAL A 2 46.70 42.15 -11.51
C VAL A 2 46.18 40.76 -11.13
N LEU A 3 45.71 40.56 -9.89
CA LEU A 3 45.19 39.25 -9.42
C LEU A 3 44.02 38.73 -10.28
N LEU A 4 43.09 39.61 -10.68
CA LEU A 4 41.96 39.24 -11.53
C LEU A 4 42.40 38.84 -12.94
N GLN A 5 43.42 39.52 -13.47
CA GLN A 5 43.99 39.25 -14.78
C GLN A 5 44.74 37.92 -14.80
N THR A 6 45.50 37.62 -13.75
CA THR A 6 46.19 36.33 -13.58
C THR A 6 45.19 35.17 -13.38
N ILE A 7 44.12 35.38 -12.60
CA ILE A 7 43.04 34.39 -12.45
C ILE A 7 42.34 34.13 -13.80
N PHE A 8 42.08 35.18 -14.58
CA PHE A 8 41.46 35.08 -15.89
C PHE A 8 42.34 34.35 -16.91
N GLU A 9 43.65 34.63 -16.96
CA GLU A 9 44.60 33.91 -17.82
C GLU A 9 44.74 32.44 -17.42
N VAL A 10 44.83 32.15 -16.12
CA VAL A 10 44.93 30.76 -15.63
C VAL A 10 43.64 29.99 -15.93
N LEU A 11 42.47 30.62 -15.80
CA LEU A 11 41.19 30.04 -16.21
C LEU A 11 41.17 29.79 -17.71
N THR A 12 41.46 30.78 -18.56
CA THR A 12 41.35 30.61 -20.03
C THR A 12 42.37 29.63 -20.62
N THR A 13 43.59 29.55 -20.07
CA THR A 13 44.59 28.58 -20.55
C THR A 13 44.40 27.18 -19.98
N LYS A 14 43.99 27.03 -18.71
CA LYS A 14 43.85 25.70 -18.09
C LYS A 14 42.45 25.11 -18.20
N ILE A 15 41.41 25.87 -18.54
CA ILE A 15 40.04 25.34 -18.67
C ILE A 15 39.94 24.24 -19.72
N PHE A 16 40.71 24.31 -20.81
CA PHE A 16 40.76 23.26 -21.84
C PHE A 16 41.40 21.95 -21.37
N ILE A 17 42.11 21.95 -20.24
CA ILE A 17 42.68 20.74 -19.62
C ILE A 17 41.82 20.30 -18.43
N ILE A 18 41.41 21.26 -17.60
CA ILE A 18 40.62 21.04 -16.39
C ILE A 18 39.22 20.53 -16.74
N LEU A 19 38.55 21.11 -17.74
CA LEU A 19 37.18 20.72 -18.10
C LEU A 19 37.11 19.28 -18.63
N PRO A 20 37.95 18.83 -19.59
CA PRO A 20 37.97 17.43 -19.99
C PRO A 20 38.36 16.48 -18.86
N ALA A 21 39.29 16.87 -17.98
CA ALA A 21 39.66 16.06 -16.82
C ALA A 21 38.49 15.89 -15.84
N ILE A 22 37.75 16.97 -15.54
CA ILE A 22 36.52 16.90 -14.73
C ILE A 22 35.46 16.06 -15.44
N CYS A 23 35.24 16.24 -16.74
CA CYS A 23 34.31 15.42 -17.51
C CYS A 23 34.69 13.94 -17.47
N ALA A 24 35.97 13.60 -17.63
CA ALA A 24 36.48 12.23 -17.56
C ALA A 24 36.31 11.63 -16.16
N LEU A 25 36.57 12.40 -15.10
CA LEU A 25 36.34 11.97 -13.72
C LEU A 25 34.85 11.74 -13.45
N LEU A 26 33.98 12.64 -13.90
CA LEU A 26 32.52 12.49 -13.77
C LEU A 26 32.04 11.27 -14.57
N LEU A 27 32.44 11.11 -15.83
CA LEU A 27 32.09 9.95 -16.65
C LEU A 27 32.58 8.64 -16.01
N SER A 28 33.79 8.64 -15.46
CA SER A 28 34.33 7.49 -14.74
C SER A 28 33.55 7.21 -13.46
N TYR A 29 33.21 8.23 -12.68
CA TYR A 29 32.40 8.11 -11.47
C TYR A 29 31.00 7.56 -11.77
N TYR A 30 30.30 8.14 -12.76
CA TYR A 30 28.98 7.66 -13.19
C TYR A 30 29.07 6.26 -13.81
N GLY A 31 30.10 5.98 -14.60
CA GLY A 31 30.36 4.68 -15.21
C GLY A 31 30.61 3.59 -14.18
N LEU A 32 31.49 3.84 -13.20
CA LEU A 32 31.80 2.93 -12.10
C LEU A 32 30.57 2.69 -11.21
N ASN A 33 29.81 3.74 -10.86
CA ASN A 33 28.58 3.58 -10.10
C ASN A 33 27.52 2.78 -10.85
N ASN A 34 27.38 2.99 -12.17
CA ASN A 34 26.48 2.22 -12.99
C ASN A 34 26.94 0.75 -13.10
N ALA A 35 28.23 0.50 -13.30
CA ALA A 35 28.81 -0.85 -13.32
C ALA A 35 28.60 -1.56 -11.97
N PHE A 36 28.91 -0.91 -10.86
CA PHE A 36 28.67 -1.41 -9.51
C PHE A 36 27.20 -1.83 -9.32
N ARG A 37 26.26 -0.94 -9.69
CA ARG A 37 24.83 -1.23 -9.64
C ARG A 37 24.47 -2.47 -10.47
N LEU A 38 24.93 -2.54 -11.72
CA LEU A 38 24.63 -3.66 -12.61
C LEU A 38 25.21 -4.98 -12.10
N ILE A 39 26.43 -4.97 -11.55
CA ILE A 39 27.08 -6.15 -10.96
C ILE A 39 26.27 -6.66 -9.77
N HIS A 40 25.86 -5.77 -8.87
CA HIS A 40 25.06 -6.17 -7.70
C HIS A 40 23.66 -6.62 -8.08
N LEU A 41 23.02 -5.96 -9.05
CA LEU A 41 21.74 -6.42 -9.59
C LEU A 41 21.87 -7.80 -10.23
N ALA A 42 22.93 -8.07 -11.00
CA ALA A 42 23.12 -9.37 -11.66
C ALA A 42 23.20 -10.54 -10.67
N LYS A 43 23.64 -10.30 -9.43
CA LYS A 43 23.67 -11.31 -8.35
C LYS A 43 22.29 -11.67 -7.81
N ILE A 44 21.30 -10.79 -7.96
CA ILE A 44 19.93 -11.02 -7.47
C ILE A 44 19.15 -11.79 -8.55
N PRO A 45 18.48 -12.89 -8.20
CA PRO A 45 17.78 -13.71 -9.19
C PRO A 45 16.68 -12.93 -9.90
N LEU A 46 16.52 -13.28 -11.18
CA LEU A 46 15.47 -12.82 -12.07
C LEU A 46 14.85 -14.08 -12.69
N ALA A 47 13.55 -14.27 -12.56
CA ALA A 47 12.93 -15.54 -12.92
C ALA A 47 12.88 -15.84 -14.43
N GLU A 48 12.80 -14.83 -15.29
CA GLU A 48 12.74 -15.03 -16.74
C GLU A 48 13.81 -14.24 -17.47
N LYS A 49 14.53 -14.92 -18.38
CA LYS A 49 15.47 -14.30 -19.32
C LYS A 49 14.77 -13.93 -20.64
N ILE A 50 13.58 -13.35 -20.57
CA ILE A 50 12.89 -12.80 -21.75
C ILE A 50 13.30 -11.34 -21.96
N SER A 51 13.05 -10.77 -23.15
CA SER A 51 13.41 -9.38 -23.43
C SER A 51 12.69 -8.42 -22.48
N ARG A 52 13.36 -7.31 -22.14
CA ARG A 52 12.83 -6.30 -21.23
C ARG A 52 11.45 -5.79 -21.63
N GLU A 53 11.23 -5.58 -22.92
CA GLU A 53 9.94 -5.15 -23.46
C GLU A 53 8.82 -6.16 -23.16
N LYS A 54 9.08 -7.47 -23.37
CA LYS A 54 8.11 -8.52 -23.02
C LYS A 54 7.81 -8.57 -21.53
N GLN A 55 8.82 -8.33 -20.68
CA GLN A 55 8.61 -8.25 -19.22
C GLN A 55 7.74 -7.05 -18.83
N HIS A 56 7.99 -5.88 -19.43
CA HIS A 56 7.19 -4.69 -19.18
C HIS A 56 5.72 -4.91 -19.58
N GLN A 57 5.49 -5.47 -20.76
CA GLN A 57 4.12 -5.77 -21.23
C GLN A 57 3.43 -6.82 -20.35
N ALA A 58 4.15 -7.87 -19.95
CA ALA A 58 3.63 -8.87 -19.00
C ALA A 58 3.26 -8.23 -17.65
N PHE A 59 4.06 -7.28 -17.15
CA PHE A 59 3.76 -6.55 -15.93
C PHE A 59 2.52 -5.66 -16.08
N LEU A 60 2.39 -4.92 -17.18
CA LEU A 60 1.25 -4.03 -17.39
C LEU A 60 -0.08 -4.77 -17.54
N THR A 61 -0.05 -5.97 -18.12
CA THR A 61 -1.25 -6.76 -18.42
C THR A 61 -1.61 -7.77 -17.34
N ASN A 62 -0.63 -8.33 -16.62
CA ASN A 62 -0.88 -9.43 -15.68
C ASN A 62 0.01 -9.38 -14.42
N ALA A 63 0.07 -8.21 -13.79
CA ALA A 63 0.90 -7.98 -12.60
C ALA A 63 0.58 -8.90 -11.42
N ARG A 64 -0.72 -9.22 -11.19
CA ARG A 64 -1.18 -10.10 -10.09
C ARG A 64 -0.62 -11.52 -10.23
N ALA A 65 -0.82 -12.16 -11.39
CA ALA A 65 -0.32 -13.52 -11.61
C ALA A 65 1.22 -13.55 -11.59
N LEU A 66 1.86 -12.52 -12.16
CA LEU A 66 3.30 -12.38 -12.10
C LEU A 66 3.79 -12.28 -10.63
N ALA A 67 3.16 -11.47 -9.79
CA ALA A 67 3.54 -11.35 -8.39
C ALA A 67 3.44 -12.69 -7.64
N ILE A 68 2.34 -13.44 -7.83
CA ILE A 68 2.16 -14.78 -7.24
C ILE A 68 3.22 -15.75 -7.74
N GLN A 69 3.42 -15.84 -9.05
CA GLN A 69 4.38 -16.76 -9.66
C GLN A 69 5.81 -16.48 -9.21
N ARG A 70 6.22 -15.20 -9.14
CA ARG A 70 7.56 -14.83 -8.70
C ARG A 70 7.76 -15.09 -7.22
N TYR A 71 6.73 -14.82 -6.41
CA TYR A 71 6.74 -15.13 -4.99
C TYR A 71 6.89 -16.64 -4.74
N SER A 72 6.17 -17.50 -5.48
CA SER A 72 6.31 -18.95 -5.31
C SER A 72 7.69 -19.47 -5.69
N GLN A 73 8.31 -18.91 -6.73
CA GLN A 73 9.66 -19.28 -7.19
C GLN A 73 10.77 -18.84 -6.21
N PHE A 74 10.60 -17.69 -5.57
CA PHE A 74 11.62 -17.08 -4.72
C PHE A 74 11.14 -16.84 -3.29
N LYS A 75 10.27 -17.71 -2.79
CA LYS A 75 9.71 -17.59 -1.44
C LYS A 75 10.84 -17.45 -0.42
N ASN A 76 10.72 -16.45 0.47
CA ASN A 76 11.72 -16.12 1.48
C ASN A 76 13.12 -15.72 0.96
N ARG A 77 13.24 -15.36 -0.32
CA ARG A 77 14.49 -14.87 -0.94
C ARG A 77 14.31 -13.50 -1.57
N VAL A 78 15.41 -12.80 -1.76
CA VAL A 78 15.45 -11.54 -2.51
C VAL A 78 15.43 -11.84 -4.00
N TYR A 79 14.58 -11.15 -4.76
CA TYR A 79 14.49 -11.31 -6.21
C TYR A 79 14.15 -10.00 -6.91
N ARG A 80 14.18 -10.01 -8.23
CA ARG A 80 13.88 -8.83 -9.07
C ARG A 80 12.62 -9.03 -9.91
N ILE A 81 11.85 -7.96 -10.05
CA ILE A 81 10.75 -7.87 -11.02
C ILE A 81 10.99 -6.65 -11.93
N PHE A 82 10.86 -6.84 -13.24
CA PHE A 82 10.83 -5.73 -14.19
C PHE A 82 9.43 -5.12 -14.24
N THR A 83 9.37 -3.80 -14.16
CA THR A 83 8.15 -3.00 -14.23
C THR A 83 8.33 -1.92 -15.31
N TYR A 84 7.54 -0.86 -15.32
CA TYR A 84 7.73 0.28 -16.21
C TYR A 84 9.02 1.10 -15.93
N ARG A 85 9.73 0.83 -14.83
CA ARG A 85 10.90 1.60 -14.40
C ARG A 85 12.17 1.32 -15.23
N ARG A 86 13.15 2.22 -15.09
CA ARG A 86 14.48 2.06 -15.70
C ARG A 86 15.22 0.82 -15.18
N TYR A 87 15.18 0.60 -13.87
CA TYR A 87 15.78 -0.55 -13.21
C TYR A 87 14.68 -1.45 -12.65
N PRO A 88 14.92 -2.76 -12.55
CA PRO A 88 13.97 -3.66 -11.90
C PRO A 88 13.80 -3.28 -10.42
N ILE A 89 12.60 -3.49 -9.91
CA ILE A 89 12.32 -3.40 -8.47
C ILE A 89 12.89 -4.65 -7.80
N ILE A 90 13.53 -4.47 -6.65
CA ILE A 90 13.99 -5.56 -5.82
C ILE A 90 12.90 -5.89 -4.80
N VAL A 91 12.37 -7.11 -4.88
CA VAL A 91 11.36 -7.59 -3.97
C VAL A 91 12.03 -8.33 -2.83
N LEU A 92 11.69 -7.95 -1.60
CA LEU A 92 12.29 -8.43 -0.36
C LEU A 92 11.29 -9.31 0.42
N PRO A 93 11.74 -10.36 1.10
CA PRO A 93 10.86 -11.16 1.94
C PRO A 93 10.41 -10.38 3.19
N LEU A 94 9.25 -10.73 3.74
CA LEU A 94 8.66 -10.04 4.91
C LEU A 94 9.57 -10.06 6.15
N SER A 95 10.44 -11.06 6.27
CA SER A 95 11.43 -11.18 7.36
C SER A 95 12.37 -9.98 7.45
N GLU A 96 12.65 -9.31 6.32
CA GLU A 96 13.56 -8.16 6.26
C GLU A 96 12.90 -6.85 6.73
N LEU A 97 11.56 -6.79 6.83
CA LEU A 97 10.83 -5.56 7.19
C LEU A 97 11.28 -4.95 8.52
N LYS A 98 11.60 -5.78 9.51
CA LYS A 98 12.06 -5.30 10.82
C LYS A 98 13.38 -4.54 10.70
N PHE A 99 14.32 -5.06 9.90
CA PHE A 99 15.60 -4.40 9.62
C PHE A 99 15.41 -3.16 8.74
N LEU A 100 14.64 -3.25 7.65
CA LEU A 100 14.42 -2.12 6.76
C LEU A 100 13.80 -0.91 7.49
N ARG A 101 12.96 -1.16 8.50
CA ARG A 101 12.36 -0.12 9.35
C ARG A 101 13.40 0.66 10.17
N THR A 102 14.55 0.07 10.50
CA THR A 102 15.60 0.73 11.29
C THR A 102 16.47 1.67 10.46
N LEU A 103 16.42 1.56 9.13
CA LEU A 103 17.22 2.40 8.24
C LEU A 103 16.64 3.83 8.17
N PRO A 104 17.50 4.87 8.15
CA PRO A 104 17.07 6.26 8.02
C PRO A 104 16.64 6.59 6.58
N ASP A 105 15.93 7.71 6.40
CA ASP A 105 15.45 8.13 5.08
C ASP A 105 16.58 8.52 4.12
N THR A 106 17.77 8.84 4.65
CA THR A 106 19.00 9.06 3.87
C THR A 106 19.54 7.77 3.21
N VAL A 107 19.06 6.60 3.63
CA VAL A 107 19.38 5.30 3.04
C VAL A 107 18.17 4.79 2.25
N LEU A 108 16.99 4.77 2.87
CA LEU A 108 15.74 4.29 2.29
C LEU A 108 14.67 5.38 2.32
N SER A 109 14.54 6.11 1.21
CA SER A 109 13.63 7.25 1.13
C SER A 109 12.25 6.83 0.63
N PHE A 110 11.22 7.21 1.37
CA PHE A 110 9.83 7.15 0.92
C PHE A 110 9.50 8.34 0.01
N ASP A 111 9.95 9.54 0.38
CA ASP A 111 9.61 10.76 -0.35
C ASP A 111 10.22 10.77 -1.74
N ASP A 112 11.45 10.30 -1.92
CA ASP A 112 12.04 10.17 -3.26
C ASP A 112 11.35 9.09 -4.10
N ALA A 113 10.81 8.05 -3.47
CA ALA A 113 10.05 7.03 -4.16
C ALA A 113 8.76 7.62 -4.73
N ILE A 114 8.01 8.34 -3.88
CA ILE A 114 6.78 9.03 -4.27
C ILE A 114 7.06 10.15 -5.28
N ALA A 115 8.11 10.94 -5.09
CA ALA A 115 8.48 12.01 -6.02
C ALA A 115 8.81 11.49 -7.42
N GLU A 116 9.44 10.32 -7.53
CA GLU A 116 9.70 9.69 -8.82
C GLU A 116 8.42 9.11 -9.44
N ASP A 117 7.55 8.47 -8.64
CA ASP A 117 6.27 7.92 -9.13
C ASP A 117 5.28 8.99 -9.59
N LEU A 118 5.24 10.10 -8.88
CA LEU A 118 4.42 11.26 -9.20
C LEU A 118 5.04 12.16 -10.28
N TYR A 119 6.22 11.79 -10.79
CA TYR A 119 6.99 12.62 -11.72
C TYR A 119 7.10 14.07 -11.20
N ALA A 120 7.30 14.24 -9.90
CA ALA A 120 7.23 15.52 -9.17
C ALA A 120 8.08 16.62 -9.82
N ARG A 121 9.23 16.26 -10.39
CA ARG A 121 10.10 17.15 -11.16
C ARG A 121 9.38 17.84 -12.33
N TYR A 122 8.43 17.16 -12.96
CA TYR A 122 7.71 17.63 -14.14
C TYR A 122 6.31 18.13 -13.80
N THR A 123 5.68 17.59 -12.75
CA THR A 123 4.32 17.94 -12.34
C THR A 123 4.27 19.08 -11.33
N GLY A 124 5.41 19.45 -10.72
CA GLY A 124 5.46 20.47 -9.66
C GLY A 124 4.84 20.02 -8.34
N MET A 125 4.47 18.74 -8.21
CA MET A 125 3.92 18.20 -6.98
C MET A 125 4.96 18.22 -5.85
N VAL A 126 4.58 18.79 -4.71
CA VAL A 126 5.42 18.86 -3.52
C VAL A 126 5.25 17.57 -2.72
N VAL A 127 6.34 16.82 -2.55
CA VAL A 127 6.40 15.57 -1.79
C VAL A 127 7.22 15.77 -0.51
N GLY A 128 6.88 15.06 0.56
CA GLY A 128 7.66 15.06 1.81
C GLY A 128 7.40 16.23 2.77
N HIS A 129 6.38 17.06 2.52
CA HIS A 129 6.06 18.13 3.47
C HIS A 129 5.42 17.56 4.74
N HIS A 130 6.18 17.51 5.84
CA HIS A 130 5.76 16.92 7.10
C HIS A 130 4.51 17.57 7.70
N ILE A 131 4.13 18.77 7.28
CA ILE A 131 2.95 19.47 7.80
C ILE A 131 1.65 18.69 7.59
N ILE A 132 1.51 17.94 6.48
CA ILE A 132 0.28 17.19 6.21
C ILE A 132 0.17 16.05 7.23
N GLN A 133 1.23 15.25 7.34
CA GLN A 133 1.29 14.14 8.30
C GLN A 133 1.16 14.65 9.74
N HIS A 134 1.81 15.77 10.07
CA HIS A 134 1.74 16.40 11.38
C HIS A 134 0.31 16.86 11.67
N SER A 135 -0.32 17.62 10.75
CA SER A 135 -1.69 18.11 10.91
C SER A 135 -2.70 16.98 11.06
N VAL A 136 -2.53 15.89 10.30
CA VAL A 136 -3.37 14.70 10.45
C VAL A 136 -3.19 14.10 11.85
N LYS A 137 -1.96 13.92 12.32
CA LYS A 137 -1.68 13.30 13.62
C LYS A 137 -2.04 14.19 14.82
N THR A 138 -1.85 15.51 14.74
CA THR A 138 -2.00 16.43 15.88
C THR A 138 -3.31 17.20 15.90
N ARG A 139 -3.99 17.35 14.76
CA ARG A 139 -5.26 18.08 14.67
C ARG A 139 -6.41 17.17 14.26
N LEU A 140 -6.30 16.47 13.13
CA LEU A 140 -7.42 15.69 12.58
C LEU A 140 -7.76 14.48 13.46
N THR A 141 -6.80 13.59 13.70
CA THR A 141 -7.03 12.34 14.45
C THR A 141 -7.57 12.59 15.87
N PRO A 142 -7.02 13.53 16.68
CA PRO A 142 -7.59 13.83 17.99
C PRO A 142 -8.97 14.47 17.94
N SER A 143 -9.34 15.11 16.83
CA SER A 143 -10.65 15.74 16.65
C SER A 143 -11.74 14.77 16.18
N LEU A 144 -11.40 13.52 15.82
CA LEU A 144 -12.35 12.53 15.31
C LEU A 144 -13.60 12.36 16.20
N PRO A 145 -13.51 12.28 17.54
CA PRO A 145 -14.69 12.13 18.38
C PRO A 145 -15.74 13.22 18.15
N ARG A 146 -15.30 14.46 17.89
CA ARG A 146 -16.19 15.60 17.58
C ARG A 146 -16.63 15.62 16.12
N LEU A 147 -15.79 15.16 15.19
CA LEU A 147 -16.06 15.21 13.75
C LEU A 147 -16.96 14.06 13.28
N ASN A 148 -16.92 12.91 13.95
CA ASN A 148 -17.63 11.71 13.50
C ASN A 148 -19.13 11.93 13.21
N PRO A 149 -19.92 12.67 14.03
CA PRO A 149 -21.32 12.93 13.70
C PRO A 149 -21.49 13.72 12.40
N LEU A 150 -20.64 14.73 12.17
CA LEU A 150 -20.66 15.54 10.94
C LEU A 150 -20.25 14.70 9.72
N ILE A 151 -19.22 13.86 9.86
CA ILE A 151 -18.77 12.94 8.81
C ILE A 151 -19.90 11.97 8.46
N ALA A 152 -20.58 11.41 9.46
CA ALA A 152 -21.69 10.49 9.23
C ALA A 152 -22.85 11.16 8.47
N MET A 153 -23.16 12.42 8.77
CA MET A 153 -24.17 13.19 8.05
C MET A 153 -23.75 13.42 6.59
N GLU A 154 -22.53 13.91 6.35
CA GLU A 154 -22.03 14.16 5.00
C GLU A 154 -21.96 12.87 4.17
N VAL A 155 -21.56 11.75 4.80
CA VAL A 155 -21.59 10.43 4.18
C VAL A 155 -23.00 10.06 3.73
N ALA A 156 -24.02 10.32 4.56
CA ALA A 156 -25.41 10.03 4.20
C ALA A 156 -25.84 10.78 2.94
N ASP A 157 -25.45 12.06 2.84
CA ASP A 157 -25.77 12.91 1.70
C ASP A 157 -24.94 12.53 0.44
N ALA A 158 -23.68 12.15 0.62
CA ALA A 158 -22.77 11.77 -0.47
C ALA A 158 -23.10 10.40 -1.08
N LEU A 159 -23.61 9.46 -0.29
CA LEU A 159 -24.01 8.11 -0.72
C LEU A 159 -25.09 8.12 -1.81
N GLU A 160 -25.88 9.20 -1.92
CA GLU A 160 -26.86 9.34 -3.02
C GLU A 160 -26.21 9.62 -4.38
N LYS A 161 -24.92 9.99 -4.42
CA LYS A 161 -24.22 10.46 -5.62
C LYS A 161 -23.12 9.52 -6.10
N GLU A 162 -22.37 8.90 -5.20
CA GLU A 162 -21.21 8.06 -5.56
C GLU A 162 -21.06 6.84 -4.63
N LEU A 163 -20.85 5.65 -5.21
CA LEU A 163 -20.50 4.44 -4.47
C LEU A 163 -19.58 3.55 -5.31
N ALA A 164 -18.30 3.44 -4.95
CA ALA A 164 -17.39 2.46 -5.54
C ALA A 164 -16.29 2.04 -4.55
N THR A 165 -16.47 0.90 -3.90
CA THR A 165 -15.49 0.31 -2.98
C THR A 165 -15.49 -1.21 -3.11
N ASN A 166 -14.32 -1.85 -3.09
CA ASN A 166 -14.15 -3.31 -3.17
C ASN A 166 -15.08 -4.09 -2.23
N VAL A 167 -15.32 -3.54 -1.03
CA VAL A 167 -16.20 -4.12 -0.02
C VAL A 167 -17.65 -4.32 -0.50
N PHE A 168 -18.16 -3.44 -1.36
CA PHE A 168 -19.53 -3.57 -1.87
C PHE A 168 -19.65 -4.67 -2.92
N PHE A 169 -18.60 -4.93 -3.70
CA PHE A 169 -18.55 -6.12 -4.55
C PHE A 169 -18.50 -7.39 -3.70
N ASP A 170 -17.74 -7.40 -2.60
CA ASP A 170 -17.68 -8.53 -1.68
C ASP A 170 -19.04 -8.81 -1.02
N LEU A 171 -19.73 -7.76 -0.57
CA LEU A 171 -21.05 -7.86 0.05
C LEU A 171 -22.14 -8.25 -0.95
N ALA A 172 -22.11 -7.71 -2.18
CA ALA A 172 -23.08 -8.05 -3.22
C ALA A 172 -22.93 -9.50 -3.69
N ALA A 173 -21.70 -10.02 -3.71
CA ALA A 173 -21.41 -11.43 -3.98
C ALA A 173 -21.76 -12.35 -2.80
N ASN A 174 -21.78 -11.82 -1.57
CA ASN A 174 -22.05 -12.59 -0.34
C ASN A 174 -23.18 -11.96 0.49
N PRO A 175 -24.41 -11.82 -0.07
CA PRO A 175 -25.49 -11.08 0.59
C PRO A 175 -25.96 -11.75 1.89
N HIS A 176 -25.67 -13.03 2.08
CA HIS A 176 -25.99 -13.80 3.27
C HIS A 176 -25.27 -13.32 4.55
N HIS A 177 -24.20 -12.51 4.42
CA HIS A 177 -23.54 -11.87 5.55
C HIS A 177 -24.21 -10.57 6.01
N LEU A 178 -25.06 -9.95 5.17
CA LEU A 178 -25.71 -8.67 5.48
C LEU A 178 -26.57 -8.72 6.76
N PRO A 179 -27.37 -9.76 7.05
CA PRO A 179 -28.15 -9.83 8.29
C PRO A 179 -27.29 -9.77 9.55
N THR A 180 -26.14 -10.47 9.58
CA THR A 180 -25.21 -10.44 10.71
C THR A 180 -24.63 -9.04 10.93
N LEU A 181 -24.25 -8.35 9.85
CA LEU A 181 -23.76 -6.97 9.94
C LEU A 181 -24.84 -6.00 10.41
N ARG A 182 -26.05 -6.10 9.86
CA ARG A 182 -27.19 -5.27 10.30
C ARG A 182 -27.47 -5.45 11.78
N SER A 183 -27.50 -6.69 12.25
CA SER A 183 -27.71 -7.00 13.67
C SER A 183 -26.61 -6.41 14.55
N GLU A 184 -25.33 -6.50 14.14
CA GLU A 184 -24.23 -5.87 14.85
C GLU A 184 -24.40 -4.34 14.90
N ILE A 185 -24.60 -3.71 13.73
CA ILE A 185 -24.69 -2.25 13.60
C ILE A 185 -25.85 -1.72 14.43
N GLN A 186 -27.03 -2.30 14.31
CA GLN A 186 -28.22 -1.88 15.05
C GLN A 186 -28.01 -2.00 16.57
N SER A 187 -27.44 -3.13 17.03
CA SER A 187 -27.20 -3.35 18.45
C SER A 187 -26.18 -2.36 19.02
N VAL A 188 -25.07 -2.14 18.30
CA VAL A 188 -24.02 -1.22 18.71
C VAL A 188 -24.55 0.22 18.74
N LEU A 189 -25.26 0.66 17.69
CA LEU A 189 -25.82 2.01 17.66
C LEU A 189 -26.85 2.23 18.76
N ALA A 190 -27.71 1.25 19.06
CA ALA A 190 -28.66 1.34 20.17
C ALA A 190 -27.97 1.54 21.53
N CYS A 191 -26.81 0.90 21.76
CA CYS A 191 -26.00 1.11 22.96
C CYS A 191 -25.28 2.47 23.02
N HIS A 192 -25.25 3.21 21.92
CA HIS A 192 -24.54 4.48 21.77
C HIS A 192 -25.47 5.62 21.33
N ASN A 193 -26.72 5.63 21.81
CA ASN A 193 -27.72 6.67 21.53
C ASN A 193 -28.01 6.88 20.02
N ASN A 194 -27.85 5.83 19.22
CA ASN A 194 -27.94 5.86 17.76
C ASN A 194 -26.92 6.79 17.07
N GLU A 195 -25.78 7.05 17.71
CA GLU A 195 -24.72 7.90 17.19
C GLU A 195 -23.44 7.12 16.84
N TYR A 196 -22.76 7.53 15.76
CA TYR A 196 -21.46 6.99 15.34
C TYR A 196 -20.30 7.56 16.18
N THR A 197 -20.36 7.38 17.50
CA THR A 197 -19.26 7.74 18.40
C THR A 197 -17.98 6.94 18.09
N THR A 198 -16.82 7.39 18.58
CA THR A 198 -15.57 6.63 18.43
C THR A 198 -15.68 5.23 19.05
N GLN A 199 -16.35 5.12 20.19
CA GLN A 199 -16.61 3.87 20.90
C GLN A 199 -17.54 2.96 20.08
N ALA A 200 -18.60 3.50 19.48
CA ALA A 200 -19.48 2.75 18.60
C ALA A 200 -18.69 2.13 17.43
N LEU A 201 -17.89 2.93 16.72
CA LEU A 201 -17.10 2.47 15.57
C LEU A 201 -16.02 1.43 15.95
N GLN A 202 -15.49 1.50 17.18
CA GLN A 202 -14.58 0.48 17.71
C GLN A 202 -15.29 -0.83 18.08
N SER A 203 -16.57 -0.75 18.42
CA SER A 203 -17.43 -1.89 18.79
C SER A 203 -18.00 -2.65 17.58
N LEU A 204 -17.98 -2.06 16.38
CA LEU A 204 -18.33 -2.72 15.10
C LEU A 204 -17.21 -3.70 14.68
N LYS A 205 -17.07 -4.81 15.39
CA LYS A 205 -15.95 -5.77 15.26
C LYS A 205 -16.05 -6.60 13.99
N ASN A 206 -17.25 -7.05 13.62
CA ASN A 206 -17.50 -7.83 12.41
C ASN A 206 -17.33 -6.94 11.18
N LEU A 207 -17.87 -5.72 11.20
CA LEU A 207 -17.61 -4.76 10.14
C LEU A 207 -16.11 -4.45 9.99
N ASP A 208 -15.38 -4.24 11.10
CA ASP A 208 -13.92 -4.03 11.07
C ASP A 208 -13.18 -5.23 10.44
N SER A 209 -13.56 -6.46 10.82
CA SER A 209 -13.00 -7.69 10.28
C SER A 209 -13.27 -7.83 8.77
N LEU A 210 -14.49 -7.53 8.34
CA LEU A 210 -14.90 -7.60 6.94
C LEU A 210 -14.10 -6.61 6.07
N LEU A 211 -13.91 -5.37 6.55
CA LEU A 211 -13.10 -4.36 5.86
C LEU A 211 -11.63 -4.79 5.72
N LYS A 212 -11.09 -5.41 6.77
CA LYS A 212 -9.73 -5.93 6.78
C LYS A 212 -9.57 -7.12 5.82
N GLU A 213 -10.55 -8.02 5.76
CA GLU A 213 -10.54 -9.16 4.82
C GLU A 213 -10.67 -8.70 3.37
N SER A 214 -11.59 -7.78 3.08
CA SER A 214 -11.72 -7.15 1.77
C SER A 214 -10.39 -6.52 1.34
N SER A 215 -9.73 -5.79 2.24
CA SER A 215 -8.43 -5.16 1.97
C SER A 215 -7.26 -6.14 1.88
N ARG A 216 -7.36 -7.33 2.49
CA ARG A 216 -6.37 -8.40 2.36
C ARG A 216 -6.42 -9.00 0.95
N LEU A 217 -7.62 -9.33 0.47
CA LEU A 217 -7.81 -9.92 -0.86
C LEU A 217 -7.64 -8.89 -1.98
N HIS A 218 -8.09 -7.66 -1.75
CA HIS A 218 -8.12 -6.56 -2.71
C HIS A 218 -7.29 -5.36 -2.22
N PRO A 219 -5.98 -5.55 -1.95
CA PRO A 219 -5.14 -4.45 -1.52
C PRO A 219 -4.95 -3.46 -2.67
N PRO A 220 -4.61 -2.18 -2.41
CA PRO A 220 -4.47 -1.16 -3.44
C PRO A 220 -3.34 -1.43 -4.45
N GLY A 221 -2.44 -2.38 -4.17
CA GLY A 221 -1.37 -2.76 -5.09
C GLY A 221 -0.72 -4.10 -4.77
N ILE A 222 0.04 -4.61 -5.75
CA ILE A 222 0.72 -5.91 -5.68
C ILE A 222 1.85 -5.94 -4.66
N GLY A 223 2.51 -4.80 -4.45
CA GLY A 223 3.62 -4.60 -3.54
C GLY A 223 3.28 -3.58 -2.46
N ALA A 224 4.04 -3.58 -1.37
CA ALA A 224 3.94 -2.59 -0.31
C ALA A 224 5.33 -2.18 0.18
N PHE A 225 5.37 -1.19 1.08
CA PHE A 225 6.62 -0.67 1.64
C PHE A 225 7.61 -0.21 0.56
N THR A 226 7.12 0.39 -0.53
CA THR A 226 7.97 0.85 -1.63
C THR A 226 8.91 1.96 -1.17
N ARG A 227 10.22 1.79 -1.38
CA ARG A 227 11.26 2.78 -1.04
C ARG A 227 12.28 2.90 -2.15
N LYS A 228 12.85 4.10 -2.30
CA LYS A 228 14.01 4.33 -3.15
C LYS A 228 15.28 4.21 -2.31
N VAL A 229 16.23 3.43 -2.82
CA VAL A 229 17.53 3.24 -2.17
C VAL A 229 18.42 4.41 -2.56
N LEU A 230 18.75 5.28 -1.60
CA LEU A 230 19.62 6.42 -1.83
C LEU A 230 21.09 6.05 -1.61
N THR A 231 21.36 5.26 -0.58
CA THR A 231 22.69 4.78 -0.22
C THR A 231 22.70 3.24 -0.24
N PRO A 232 23.72 2.59 -0.84
CA PRO A 232 23.80 1.13 -0.83
C PRO A 232 23.84 0.58 0.61
N PHE A 233 23.23 -0.57 0.83
CA PHE A 233 23.26 -1.24 2.14
C PHE A 233 23.24 -2.76 1.96
N THR A 234 23.60 -3.50 3.02
CA THR A 234 23.61 -4.96 3.02
C THR A 234 22.54 -5.47 3.98
N LEU A 235 21.70 -6.39 3.49
CA LEU A 235 20.69 -7.08 4.29
C LEU A 235 21.35 -8.04 5.29
N PRO A 236 20.66 -8.38 6.39
CA PRO A 236 21.05 -9.48 7.28
C PRO A 236 21.36 -10.80 6.55
N SER A 237 20.67 -11.06 5.44
CA SER A 237 20.92 -12.21 4.54
C SER A 237 22.24 -12.14 3.76
N GLY A 238 23.02 -11.05 3.89
CA GLY A 238 24.28 -10.82 3.18
C GLY A 238 24.12 -10.21 1.78
N GLN A 239 22.89 -10.07 1.28
CA GLN A 239 22.63 -9.49 -0.03
C GLN A 239 22.78 -7.96 0.01
N THR A 240 23.72 -7.42 -0.77
CA THR A 240 23.89 -5.97 -0.96
C THR A 240 22.89 -5.43 -1.98
N ILE A 241 22.23 -4.33 -1.61
CA ILE A 241 21.26 -3.59 -2.41
C ILE A 241 21.92 -2.28 -2.88
N PRO A 242 22.06 -2.06 -4.20
CA PRO A 242 22.72 -0.86 -4.72
C PRO A 242 21.79 0.37 -4.66
N SER A 243 22.37 1.58 -4.69
CA SER A 243 21.59 2.82 -4.77
C SER A 243 20.94 3.05 -6.14
N GLY A 244 19.89 3.87 -6.18
CA GLY A 244 19.17 4.26 -7.39
C GLY A 244 18.14 3.23 -7.87
N VAL A 245 17.85 2.21 -7.07
CA VAL A 245 16.82 1.19 -7.34
C VAL A 245 15.68 1.31 -6.33
N PHE A 246 14.58 0.65 -6.62
CA PHE A 246 13.43 0.56 -5.73
C PHE A 246 13.44 -0.79 -5.02
N ILE A 247 13.00 -0.78 -3.77
CA ILE A 247 12.68 -1.99 -3.01
C ILE A 247 11.19 -2.00 -2.66
N GLU A 248 10.61 -3.19 -2.52
CA GLU A 248 9.26 -3.40 -1.99
C GLU A 248 9.13 -4.80 -1.38
N VAL A 249 7.99 -5.08 -0.74
CA VAL A 249 7.63 -6.43 -0.27
C VAL A 249 6.38 -6.94 -1.00
N PRO A 250 6.25 -8.27 -1.23
CA PRO A 250 5.24 -8.84 -2.12
C PRO A 250 3.85 -8.99 -1.47
N GLN A 251 3.24 -7.87 -1.09
CA GLN A 251 1.97 -7.82 -0.34
C GLN A 251 0.87 -8.73 -0.91
N TYR A 252 0.56 -8.63 -2.20
CA TYR A 252 -0.55 -9.37 -2.80
C TYR A 252 -0.35 -10.88 -2.75
N ALA A 253 0.89 -11.33 -2.95
CA ALA A 253 1.24 -12.75 -2.88
C ALA A 253 1.28 -13.25 -1.42
N THR A 254 1.82 -12.47 -0.48
CA THR A 254 1.86 -12.85 0.94
C THR A 254 0.48 -12.88 1.58
N ASN A 255 -0.43 -12.01 1.13
CA ASN A 255 -1.83 -12.05 1.52
C ASN A 255 -2.51 -13.34 1.08
N ARG A 256 -1.94 -14.06 0.10
CA ARG A 256 -2.42 -15.33 -0.43
C ARG A 256 -1.53 -16.54 -0.06
N ASP A 257 -0.62 -16.37 0.88
CA ASP A 257 0.23 -17.47 1.33
C ASP A 257 -0.50 -18.31 2.39
N PRO A 258 -0.74 -19.62 2.17
CA PRO A 258 -1.40 -20.49 3.14
C PRO A 258 -0.62 -20.67 4.44
N GLU A 259 0.70 -20.40 4.45
CA GLU A 259 1.50 -20.39 5.68
C GLU A 259 1.21 -19.16 6.57
N ILE A 260 0.67 -18.08 5.98
CA ILE A 260 0.33 -16.84 6.69
C ILE A 260 -1.18 -16.78 6.96
N PHE A 261 -2.00 -17.12 5.96
CA PHE A 261 -3.45 -17.09 6.02
C PHE A 261 -4.03 -18.44 5.58
N PRO A 262 -4.58 -19.27 6.49
CA PRO A 262 -5.27 -20.50 6.13
C PRO A 262 -6.43 -20.23 5.16
N ASN A 263 -6.62 -21.07 4.14
CA ASN A 263 -7.55 -20.82 3.02
C ASN A 263 -7.44 -19.39 2.48
N PRO A 264 -6.27 -19.04 1.89
CA PRO A 264 -5.92 -17.67 1.58
C PRO A 264 -6.83 -17.01 0.53
N ASP A 265 -7.33 -17.78 -0.44
CA ASP A 265 -8.14 -17.24 -1.54
C ASP A 265 -9.63 -17.17 -1.19
N GLU A 266 -10.06 -17.77 -0.08
CA GLU A 266 -11.43 -17.68 0.41
C GLU A 266 -11.68 -16.34 1.10
N PHE A 267 -12.78 -15.68 0.75
CA PHE A 267 -13.27 -14.51 1.46
C PHE A 267 -13.97 -14.95 2.74
N ASP A 268 -13.30 -14.74 3.88
CA ASP A 268 -13.85 -15.01 5.20
C ASP A 268 -13.97 -13.70 5.99
N PRO A 269 -15.15 -13.04 5.98
CA PRO A 269 -15.29 -11.72 6.58
C PRO A 269 -15.07 -11.72 8.09
N TRP A 270 -15.13 -12.88 8.75
CA TRP A 270 -15.01 -13.00 10.21
C TRP A 270 -13.63 -13.47 10.66
N ARG A 271 -12.70 -13.74 9.73
CA ARG A 271 -11.33 -14.20 10.01
C ARG A 271 -10.69 -13.40 11.13
N PHE A 272 -10.64 -12.09 10.99
CA PHE A 272 -9.94 -11.21 11.92
C PHE A 272 -10.71 -10.95 13.22
N ALA A 273 -12.04 -11.00 13.19
CA ALA A 273 -12.86 -10.96 14.41
C ALA A 273 -12.54 -12.17 15.31
N ARG A 274 -12.51 -13.38 14.73
CA ARG A 274 -12.18 -14.62 15.46
C ARG A 274 -10.74 -14.61 15.98
N GLU A 275 -9.76 -14.20 15.17
CA GLU A 275 -8.36 -14.13 15.63
C GLU A 275 -8.16 -13.06 16.72
N ARG A 276 -8.87 -11.93 16.63
CA ARG A 276 -8.86 -10.89 17.66
C ARG A 276 -9.43 -11.39 18.99
N GLU A 277 -10.49 -12.17 18.95
CA GLU A 277 -11.12 -12.77 20.14
C GLU A 277 -10.20 -13.80 20.79
N LYS A 278 -9.68 -14.76 20.01
CA LYS A 278 -8.70 -15.75 20.49
C LYS A 278 -7.47 -15.10 21.13
N ALA A 279 -6.95 -14.02 20.55
CA ALA A 279 -5.82 -13.30 21.11
C ALA A 279 -6.18 -12.63 22.45
N ARG A 280 -7.39 -12.08 22.58
CA ARG A 280 -7.88 -11.49 23.84
C ARG A 280 -8.05 -12.52 24.95
N GLU A 281 -8.62 -13.68 24.63
CA GLU A 281 -8.77 -14.79 25.58
C GLU A 281 -7.42 -15.25 26.13
N LYS A 282 -6.37 -15.21 25.31
CA LYS A 282 -4.99 -15.53 25.69
C LYS A 282 -4.25 -14.37 26.39
N GLY A 283 -4.87 -13.21 26.57
CA GLY A 283 -4.22 -12.02 27.12
C GLY A 283 -3.19 -11.34 26.20
N LEU A 284 -3.18 -11.69 24.91
CA LEU A 284 -2.22 -11.21 23.91
C LEU A 284 -2.71 -9.90 23.27
N ALA A 285 -2.58 -8.81 24.03
CA ALA A 285 -3.11 -7.50 23.63
C ALA A 285 -2.56 -6.98 22.29
N GLU A 286 -1.27 -7.20 22.02
CA GLU A 286 -0.64 -6.78 20.77
C GLU A 286 -1.20 -7.56 19.56
N GLU A 287 -1.33 -8.87 19.68
CA GLU A 287 -1.92 -9.71 18.63
C GLU A 287 -3.39 -9.34 18.37
N ALA A 288 -4.15 -9.05 19.41
CA ALA A 288 -5.52 -8.56 19.27
C ALA A 288 -5.59 -7.21 18.52
N ALA A 289 -4.62 -6.31 18.76
CA ALA A 289 -4.54 -5.03 18.06
C ALA A 289 -4.13 -5.19 16.58
N GLN A 290 -3.28 -6.18 16.26
CA GLN A 290 -2.86 -6.49 14.89
C GLN A 290 -4.00 -7.02 14.01
N ASN A 291 -5.09 -7.49 14.61
CA ASN A 291 -6.27 -7.96 13.91
C ASN A 291 -7.29 -6.86 13.61
N GLN A 292 -7.04 -5.60 13.96
CA GLN A 292 -7.92 -4.48 13.61
C GLN A 292 -7.67 -3.99 12.18
N PHE A 293 -8.69 -3.44 11.51
CA PHE A 293 -8.56 -2.91 10.15
C PHE A 293 -7.44 -1.86 10.04
N VAL A 294 -7.36 -0.96 11.02
CA VAL A 294 -6.36 0.13 11.11
C VAL A 294 -4.95 -0.34 11.51
N SER A 295 -4.74 -1.63 11.77
CA SER A 295 -3.45 -2.13 12.22
C SER A 295 -2.38 -1.96 11.14
N VAL A 296 -1.14 -1.79 11.57
CA VAL A 296 0.04 -1.88 10.70
C VAL A 296 1.01 -2.91 11.28
N SER A 297 1.28 -3.97 10.54
CA SER A 297 2.15 -5.07 10.98
C SER A 297 2.90 -5.67 9.78
N PRO A 298 3.89 -6.55 9.99
CA PRO A 298 4.57 -7.23 8.88
C PRO A 298 3.63 -8.00 7.95
N HIS A 299 2.46 -8.43 8.44
CA HIS A 299 1.43 -9.14 7.68
C HIS A 299 0.18 -8.29 7.38
N GLY A 300 0.17 -7.03 7.83
CA GLY A 300 -0.91 -6.07 7.65
C GLY A 300 -0.37 -4.78 7.05
N LEU A 301 -0.18 -4.79 5.73
CA LEU A 301 0.59 -3.78 5.00
C LEU A 301 -0.27 -2.77 4.22
N THR A 302 -1.60 -2.93 4.21
CA THR A 302 -2.55 -2.07 3.47
C THR A 302 -2.35 -0.58 3.77
N PHE A 303 -2.11 -0.24 5.04
CA PHE A 303 -1.85 1.13 5.49
C PHE A 303 -0.36 1.44 5.64
N GLY A 304 0.51 0.68 4.98
CA GLY A 304 1.96 0.80 5.09
C GLY A 304 2.51 0.23 6.41
N TYR A 305 3.78 0.51 6.68
CA TYR A 305 4.51 -0.03 7.83
C TYR A 305 5.58 0.93 8.34
N GLY A 306 5.79 0.94 9.66
CA GLY A 306 6.82 1.75 10.32
C GLY A 306 6.54 3.25 10.31
N ARG A 307 7.62 4.05 10.20
CA ARG A 307 7.61 5.52 10.31
C ARG A 307 6.67 6.20 9.31
N HIS A 308 6.54 5.59 8.13
CA HIS A 308 5.73 6.06 7.00
C HIS A 308 4.41 5.28 6.86
N ALA A 309 3.94 4.64 7.94
CA ALA A 309 2.58 4.12 7.98
C ALA A 309 1.56 5.27 7.80
N CYS A 310 0.47 4.99 7.09
CA CYS A 310 -0.56 5.96 6.74
C CYS A 310 -1.07 6.67 8.01
N PRO A 311 -0.87 8.00 8.11
CA PRO A 311 -1.31 8.76 9.27
C PRO A 311 -2.84 8.90 9.33
N GLY A 312 -3.51 8.87 8.18
CA GLY A 312 -4.95 9.05 8.05
C GLY A 312 -5.80 7.79 8.22
N ARG A 313 -5.19 6.61 8.45
CA ARG A 313 -5.91 5.32 8.49
C ARG A 313 -7.06 5.26 9.49
N PHE A 314 -6.97 5.98 10.62
CA PHE A 314 -8.05 6.04 11.62
C PHE A 314 -9.24 6.87 11.12
N PHE A 315 -8.97 8.01 10.48
CA PHE A 315 -10.00 8.81 9.83
C PHE A 315 -10.67 8.00 8.72
N ALA A 316 -9.89 7.44 7.80
CA ALA A 316 -10.39 6.64 6.69
C ALA A 316 -11.20 5.42 7.17
N ALA A 317 -10.74 4.69 8.20
CA ALA A 317 -11.48 3.56 8.73
C ALA A 317 -12.81 3.97 9.38
N ASN A 318 -12.87 5.11 10.08
CA ASN A 318 -14.11 5.62 10.64
C ASN A 318 -15.10 5.99 9.53
N GLU A 319 -14.64 6.74 8.53
CA GLU A 319 -15.44 7.15 7.38
C GLU A 319 -15.95 5.94 6.59
N ILE A 320 -15.07 4.99 6.22
CA ILE A 320 -15.45 3.76 5.51
C ILE A 320 -16.46 2.94 6.32
N LYS A 321 -16.29 2.83 7.65
CA LYS A 321 -17.27 2.14 8.51
C LYS A 321 -18.63 2.83 8.48
N MET A 322 -18.68 4.16 8.53
CA MET A 322 -19.94 4.90 8.43
C MET A 322 -20.61 4.68 7.07
N ILE A 323 -19.85 4.79 5.97
CA ILE A 323 -20.32 4.54 4.60
C ILE A 323 -20.94 3.14 4.52
N VAL A 324 -20.18 2.11 4.89
CA VAL A 324 -20.65 0.72 4.80
C VAL A 324 -21.81 0.46 5.74
N ALA A 325 -21.78 0.99 6.97
CA ALA A 325 -22.86 0.80 7.93
C ALA A 325 -24.19 1.38 7.41
N GLN A 326 -24.16 2.59 6.86
CA GLN A 326 -25.36 3.20 6.28
C GLN A 326 -25.87 2.40 5.08
N VAL A 327 -24.99 1.98 4.17
CA VAL A 327 -25.37 1.15 3.01
C VAL A 327 -25.99 -0.18 3.46
N VAL A 328 -25.37 -0.86 4.42
CA VAL A 328 -25.87 -2.13 4.94
C VAL A 328 -27.24 -1.95 5.62
N MET A 329 -27.45 -0.86 6.35
CA MET A 329 -28.71 -0.58 7.06
C MET A 329 -29.84 -0.12 6.14
N GLY A 330 -29.54 0.57 5.04
CA GLY A 330 -30.56 1.15 4.15
C GLY A 330 -30.85 0.37 2.87
N TRP A 331 -29.98 -0.58 2.49
CA TRP A 331 -30.06 -1.25 1.19
C TRP A 331 -29.88 -2.77 1.26
N GLU A 332 -30.54 -3.47 0.34
CA GLU A 332 -30.18 -4.81 -0.11
C GLU A 332 -29.16 -4.70 -1.24
N LEU A 333 -28.12 -5.53 -1.20
CA LEU A 333 -27.09 -5.61 -2.23
C LEU A 333 -27.14 -6.99 -2.86
N LYS A 334 -27.06 -7.08 -4.19
CA LYS A 334 -26.86 -8.34 -4.90
C LYS A 334 -26.06 -8.13 -6.19
N MET A 335 -25.44 -9.20 -6.67
CA MET A 335 -24.89 -9.21 -8.03
C MET A 335 -26.02 -9.17 -9.08
N PRO A 336 -25.74 -8.64 -10.29
CA PRO A 336 -26.67 -8.75 -11.41
C PRO A 336 -27.05 -10.21 -11.71
N ASP A 337 -28.26 -10.41 -12.23
CA ASP A 337 -28.76 -11.76 -12.50
C ASP A 337 -27.86 -12.49 -13.51
N GLY A 338 -27.54 -13.76 -13.24
CA GLY A 338 -26.61 -14.56 -14.05
C GLY A 338 -25.13 -14.39 -13.70
N VAL A 339 -24.76 -13.48 -12.80
CA VAL A 339 -23.39 -13.30 -12.32
C VAL A 339 -23.18 -14.11 -11.04
N GLN A 340 -22.25 -15.06 -11.08
CA GLN A 340 -21.84 -15.87 -9.93
C GLN A 340 -20.55 -15.30 -9.35
N GLY A 341 -20.54 -15.02 -8.05
CA GLY A 341 -19.39 -14.48 -7.35
C GLY A 341 -19.14 -13.00 -7.61
N ARG A 342 -17.98 -12.53 -7.14
CA ARG A 342 -17.56 -11.13 -7.18
C ARG A 342 -17.01 -10.76 -8.56
N TRP A 343 -17.14 -9.49 -8.96
CA TRP A 343 -16.36 -8.95 -10.08
C TRP A 343 -14.86 -9.03 -9.81
N GLU A 344 -14.07 -9.29 -10.85
CA GLU A 344 -12.62 -9.27 -10.77
C GLU A 344 -12.08 -7.84 -10.63
N ASP A 345 -10.94 -7.69 -9.97
CA ASP A 345 -10.23 -6.41 -9.93
C ASP A 345 -9.53 -6.14 -11.27
N LEU A 346 -9.42 -4.86 -11.62
CA LEU A 346 -8.52 -4.41 -12.69
C LEU A 346 -7.12 -4.19 -12.13
N CYS A 347 -6.12 -4.65 -12.89
CA CYS A 347 -4.73 -4.30 -12.66
C CYS A 347 -4.32 -3.16 -13.56
N LEU A 348 -3.90 -2.05 -12.95
CA LEU A 348 -3.31 -0.91 -13.64
C LEU A 348 -1.83 -0.87 -13.27
N GLY A 349 -1.02 -1.67 -13.97
CA GLY A 349 0.36 -1.94 -13.57
C GLY A 349 0.41 -2.55 -12.17
N ALA A 350 1.06 -1.88 -11.22
CA ALA A 350 1.16 -2.34 -9.84
C ALA A 350 -0.13 -2.13 -9.03
N GLY A 351 -1.02 -1.25 -9.49
CA GLY A 351 -2.26 -0.88 -8.79
C GLY A 351 -3.37 -1.89 -9.02
N ILE A 352 -4.20 -2.08 -8.00
CA ILE A 352 -5.39 -2.95 -8.04
C ILE A 352 -6.58 -2.09 -7.66
N VAL A 353 -7.58 -2.04 -8.54
CA VAL A 353 -8.77 -1.21 -8.37
C VAL A 353 -10.02 -2.02 -8.75
N PRO A 354 -11.19 -1.73 -8.16
CA PRO A 354 -12.45 -2.27 -8.65
C PRO A 354 -12.66 -1.85 -10.10
N ASP A 355 -13.25 -2.72 -10.92
CA ASP A 355 -13.61 -2.39 -12.30
C ASP A 355 -14.75 -1.36 -12.33
N PRO A 356 -14.52 -0.11 -12.77
CA PRO A 356 -15.52 0.94 -12.75
C PRO A 356 -16.61 0.73 -13.81
N THR A 357 -16.43 -0.21 -14.74
CA THR A 357 -17.44 -0.57 -15.75
C THR A 357 -18.45 -1.59 -15.23
N LYS A 358 -18.22 -2.16 -14.04
CA LYS A 358 -19.09 -3.18 -13.44
C LYS A 358 -20.02 -2.56 -12.43
N SER A 359 -21.24 -3.12 -12.37
CA SER A 359 -22.30 -2.66 -11.48
C SER A 359 -22.74 -3.78 -10.52
N ILE A 360 -23.31 -3.34 -9.41
CA ILE A 360 -24.06 -4.19 -8.47
C ILE A 360 -25.50 -3.67 -8.41
N LEU A 361 -26.42 -4.52 -8.00
CA LEU A 361 -27.81 -4.14 -7.82
C LEU A 361 -28.03 -3.73 -6.36
N MET A 362 -28.60 -2.53 -6.18
CA MET A 362 -28.93 -1.98 -4.88
C MET A 362 -30.42 -1.70 -4.82
N LYS A 363 -31.09 -2.18 -3.77
CA LYS A 363 -32.50 -1.90 -3.51
C LYS A 363 -32.64 -1.27 -2.14
N ARG A 364 -33.12 -0.03 -2.09
CA ARG A 364 -33.39 0.66 -0.83
C ARG A 364 -34.54 -0.03 -0.10
N PHE A 365 -34.41 -0.20 1.21
CA PHE A 365 -35.53 -0.63 2.04
C PHE A 365 -36.63 0.43 1.99
N ARG A 366 -37.90 -0.02 1.93
CA ARG A 366 -39.03 0.88 2.11
C ARG A 366 -39.06 1.27 3.58
N ALA A 367 -39.07 2.58 3.84
CA ALA A 367 -39.23 3.15 5.17
C ALA A 367 -40.58 2.76 5.78
#